data_AF-K9RR24-F1
#
_entry.id   AF-K9RR24-F1
#
_cell.length_a   1.000
_cell.length_b   1.000
_cell.length_c   1.000
_cell.angle_alpha   90.00
_cell.angle_beta   90.00
_cell.angle_gamma   90.00
#
_symmetry.space_group_name_H-M   'P 1'
#
loop_
_entity.id
_entity.type
_entity.pdbx_description
1 polymer ?
#
loop_
_entity_poly.entity_id
_entity_poly.type
_entity_poly.pdbx_seq_one_letter_code
_entity_poly.pdbx_strand_id
1 'polypeptide(L)'
;MTEPTAASTPETAIIEASPTSRLLTQAGLPHEYLGLDSSGVQMIKVERENLIAVSQALVAAGFNYLQCQGGYDLGPGQELVSFYHLVKLTDDAVQPEELRLKVFLPRDDARMPSVYWIWKTADWQERETYDMYGIIYEGHPHLKRLLMPEDWVGYPLRKDYITPDFYELQEAY
;
A
#
# COMPACT_ATOMS: atom_id res chain seq x y z
N MET A 1 18.55 13.33 -43.40
CA MET A 1 17.54 12.36 -42.92
C MET A 1 18.19 11.61 -41.77
N THR A 2 18.06 12.13 -40.56
CA THR A 2 18.62 11.55 -39.33
C THR A 2 17.54 10.72 -38.67
N GLU A 3 17.79 9.43 -38.50
CA GLU A 3 16.91 8.49 -37.81
C GLU A 3 16.73 8.88 -36.33
N PRO A 4 15.54 8.70 -35.74
CA PRO A 4 15.34 8.95 -34.32
C PRO A 4 15.87 7.75 -33.51
N THR A 5 16.85 8.03 -32.65
CA THR A 5 17.37 7.13 -31.62
C THR A 5 16.23 6.56 -30.78
N ALA A 6 16.01 5.24 -30.86
CA ALA A 6 15.07 4.53 -29.99
C ALA A 6 15.54 4.67 -28.53
N ALA A 7 14.70 5.28 -27.71
CA ALA A 7 14.91 5.35 -26.26
C ALA A 7 14.88 3.93 -25.69
N SER A 8 16.02 3.49 -25.17
CA SER A 8 16.18 2.25 -24.44
C SER A 8 15.28 2.28 -23.20
N THR A 9 14.32 1.35 -23.11
CA THR A 9 13.61 1.02 -21.88
C THR A 9 14.64 0.71 -20.79
N PRO A 10 14.56 1.28 -19.59
CA PRO A 10 15.53 0.98 -18.54
C PRO A 10 15.41 -0.48 -18.14
N GLU A 11 16.52 -1.18 -18.34
CA GLU A 11 16.81 -2.55 -17.93
C GLU A 11 16.35 -2.76 -16.48
N THR A 12 15.40 -3.69 -16.26
CA THR A 12 14.99 -4.12 -14.94
C THR A 12 16.18 -4.82 -14.29
N ALA A 13 17.01 -4.04 -13.60
CA ALA A 13 18.14 -4.54 -12.84
C ALA A 13 17.60 -5.62 -11.90
N ILE A 14 18.16 -6.82 -11.99
CA ILE A 14 17.82 -7.96 -11.14
C ILE A 14 18.28 -7.59 -9.73
N ILE A 15 17.39 -6.98 -8.96
CA ILE A 15 17.69 -6.54 -7.61
C ILE A 15 17.88 -7.79 -6.75
N GLU A 16 19.04 -7.94 -6.11
CA GLU A 16 19.39 -9.11 -5.32
C GLU A 16 18.32 -9.39 -4.25
N ALA A 17 17.86 -10.64 -4.18
CA ALA A 17 16.77 -11.05 -3.31
C ALA A 17 17.11 -10.86 -1.82
N SER A 18 16.34 -10.01 -1.15
CA SER A 18 16.43 -9.79 0.29
C SER A 18 16.12 -11.06 1.09
N PRO A 19 16.49 -11.14 2.40
CA PRO A 19 16.16 -12.30 3.23
C PRO A 19 14.67 -12.65 3.22
N THR A 20 13.82 -11.63 3.27
CA THR A 20 12.36 -11.77 3.20
C THR A 20 11.89 -12.22 1.81
N SER A 21 12.48 -11.68 0.73
CA SER A 21 12.15 -12.12 -0.63
C SER A 21 12.52 -13.60 -0.85
N ARG A 22 13.65 -14.05 -0.29
CA ARG A 22 14.02 -15.48 -0.30
C ARG A 22 13.03 -16.35 0.45
N LEU A 23 12.55 -15.90 1.62
CA LEU A 23 11.52 -16.60 2.40
C LEU A 23 10.22 -16.75 1.60
N LEU A 24 9.76 -15.66 0.98
CA LEU A 24 8.54 -15.69 0.16
C LEU A 24 8.69 -16.57 -1.08
N THR A 25 9.89 -16.58 -1.68
CA THR A 25 10.21 -17.47 -2.81
C THR A 25 10.16 -18.94 -2.39
N GLN A 26 10.73 -19.28 -1.22
CA GLN A 26 10.68 -20.64 -0.67
C GLN A 26 9.26 -21.09 -0.33
N ALA A 27 8.40 -20.16 0.07
CA ALA A 27 6.97 -20.41 0.30
C ALA A 27 6.16 -20.53 -1.01
N GLY A 28 6.78 -20.32 -2.18
CA GLY A 28 6.11 -20.37 -3.48
C GLY A 28 5.14 -19.21 -3.72
N LEU A 29 5.31 -18.09 -3.00
CA LEU A 29 4.41 -16.94 -3.09
C LEU A 29 4.95 -15.92 -4.11
N PRO A 30 4.16 -15.58 -5.14
CA PRO A 30 4.60 -14.63 -6.15
C PRO A 30 4.67 -13.22 -5.56
N HIS A 31 5.82 -12.57 -5.76
CA HIS A 31 6.11 -11.22 -5.30
C HIS A 31 7.22 -10.61 -6.17
N GLU A 32 7.30 -9.28 -6.18
CA GLU A 32 8.32 -8.53 -6.91
C GLU A 32 9.11 -7.68 -5.90
N TYR A 33 10.44 -7.81 -5.88
CA TYR A 33 11.27 -6.99 -5.00
C TYR A 33 11.55 -5.63 -5.65
N LEU A 34 11.16 -4.54 -4.99
CA LEU A 34 11.30 -3.17 -5.49
C LEU A 34 12.59 -2.48 -5.03
N GLY A 35 13.41 -3.16 -4.23
CA GLY A 35 14.63 -2.59 -3.64
C GLY A 35 14.42 -2.01 -2.24
N LEU A 36 15.35 -1.13 -1.84
CA LEU A 36 15.34 -0.48 -0.52
C LEU A 36 14.77 0.93 -0.63
N ASP A 37 14.04 1.36 0.39
CA ASP A 37 13.62 2.75 0.55
C ASP A 37 14.82 3.62 0.97
N SER A 38 14.64 4.94 0.95
CA SER A 38 15.59 5.95 1.42
C SER A 38 16.10 5.71 2.85
N SER A 39 15.31 5.07 3.71
CA SER A 39 15.70 4.67 5.08
C SER A 39 16.33 3.26 5.17
N GLY A 40 16.57 2.60 4.04
CA GLY A 40 17.12 1.23 3.99
C GLY A 40 16.10 0.12 4.24
N VAL A 41 14.80 0.43 4.29
CA VAL A 41 13.72 -0.55 4.51
C VAL A 41 13.40 -1.27 3.21
N GLN A 42 13.25 -2.59 3.26
CA GLN A 42 12.94 -3.41 2.08
C GLN A 42 11.52 -3.15 1.57
N MET A 43 11.36 -2.99 0.26
CA MET A 43 10.06 -2.83 -0.39
C MET A 43 9.75 -4.05 -1.27
N ILE A 44 8.60 -4.67 -1.03
CA ILE A 44 8.11 -5.80 -1.83
C ILE A 44 6.74 -5.44 -2.39
N LYS A 45 6.60 -5.60 -3.71
CA LYS A 45 5.31 -5.54 -4.39
C LYS A 45 4.65 -6.91 -4.36
N VAL A 46 3.36 -6.90 -4.07
CA VAL A 46 2.51 -8.10 -4.00
C VAL A 46 1.22 -7.81 -4.74
N GLU A 47 0.76 -8.78 -5.53
CA GLU A 47 -0.56 -8.72 -6.17
C GLU A 47 -1.66 -8.93 -5.13
N ARG A 48 -2.80 -8.23 -5.30
CA ARG A 48 -3.89 -8.22 -4.31
C ARG A 48 -4.43 -9.61 -3.96
N GLU A 49 -4.39 -10.56 -4.90
CA GLU A 49 -4.84 -11.94 -4.72
C GLU A 49 -3.95 -12.72 -3.75
N ASN A 50 -2.68 -12.37 -3.66
CA ASN A 50 -1.69 -13.06 -2.83
C ASN A 50 -1.44 -12.39 -1.49
N LEU A 51 -2.05 -11.22 -1.25
CA LEU A 51 -1.81 -10.41 -0.07
C LEU A 51 -2.02 -11.20 1.22
N ILE A 52 -3.15 -11.91 1.36
CA ILE A 52 -3.46 -12.67 2.59
C ILE A 52 -2.43 -13.79 2.83
N ALA A 53 -2.06 -14.52 1.78
CA ALA A 53 -1.09 -15.60 1.89
C ALA A 53 0.31 -15.07 2.27
N VAL A 54 0.74 -13.97 1.65
CA VAL A 54 1.99 -13.28 1.99
C VAL A 54 1.95 -12.75 3.42
N SER A 55 0.86 -12.10 3.83
CA SER A 55 0.71 -11.59 5.19
C SER A 55 0.78 -12.71 6.25
N GLN A 56 0.14 -13.86 6.01
CA GLN A 56 0.25 -15.02 6.89
C GLN A 56 1.67 -15.58 6.98
N ALA A 57 2.37 -15.69 5.84
CA ALA A 57 3.77 -16.11 5.82
C ALA A 57 4.68 -15.15 6.59
N LEU A 58 4.42 -13.84 6.52
CA LEU A 58 5.17 -12.83 7.25
C LEU A 58 4.92 -12.87 8.76
N VAL A 59 3.68 -13.11 9.18
CA VAL A 59 3.39 -13.36 10.60
C VAL A 59 4.15 -14.59 11.10
N ALA A 60 4.17 -15.68 10.33
CA ALA A 60 4.94 -16.88 10.67
C ALA A 60 6.47 -16.61 10.71
N ALA A 61 6.97 -15.68 9.88
CA ALA A 61 8.36 -15.23 9.91
C ALA A 61 8.70 -14.29 11.10
N GLY A 62 7.68 -13.84 11.83
CA GLY A 62 7.80 -13.02 13.03
C GLY A 62 7.42 -11.54 12.87
N PHE A 63 6.87 -11.12 11.72
CA PHE A 63 6.32 -9.77 11.55
C PHE A 63 4.99 -9.63 12.31
N ASN A 64 5.11 -9.38 13.61
CA ASN A 64 4.00 -9.30 14.56
C ASN A 64 3.40 -7.90 14.71
N TYR A 65 4.07 -6.86 14.21
CA TYR A 65 3.64 -5.48 14.37
C TYR A 65 3.41 -4.79 13.02
N LEU A 66 2.14 -4.44 12.73
CA LEU A 66 1.79 -3.51 11.65
C LEU A 66 1.90 -2.09 12.19
N GLN A 67 2.93 -1.37 11.77
CA GLN A 67 3.22 -0.02 12.25
C GLN A 67 2.36 1.02 11.52
N CYS A 68 2.30 0.92 10.20
CA CYS A 68 1.60 1.89 9.37
C CYS A 68 1.01 1.22 8.13
N GLN A 69 -0.29 1.30 7.98
CA GLN A 69 -0.99 1.03 6.73
C GLN A 69 -1.46 2.37 6.17
N GLY A 70 -1.33 2.54 4.85
CA GLY A 70 -1.82 3.72 4.18
C GLY A 70 -1.93 3.53 2.68
N GLY A 71 -2.41 4.58 2.00
CA GLY A 71 -2.47 4.64 0.55
C GLY A 71 -1.68 5.83 0.01
N TYR A 72 -1.25 5.73 -1.25
CA TYR A 72 -0.83 6.88 -2.05
C TYR A 72 -1.28 6.73 -3.50
N ASP A 73 -1.50 7.86 -4.16
CA ASP A 73 -1.83 7.95 -5.58
C ASP A 73 -0.55 8.28 -6.36
N LEU A 74 -0.18 7.45 -7.34
CA LEU A 74 1.04 7.68 -8.16
C LEU A 74 0.90 8.91 -9.05
N GLY A 75 -0.32 9.27 -9.44
CA GLY A 75 -0.59 10.39 -10.31
C GLY A 75 -2.01 10.39 -10.87
N PRO A 76 -2.46 11.51 -11.48
CA PRO A 76 -3.80 11.58 -12.06
C PRO A 76 -3.96 10.52 -13.17
N GLY A 77 -4.96 9.66 -13.02
CA GLY A 77 -5.23 8.55 -13.96
C GLY A 77 -4.28 7.35 -13.83
N GLN A 78 -3.34 7.38 -12.87
CA GLN A 78 -2.46 6.25 -12.57
C GLN A 78 -3.05 5.35 -11.48
N GLU A 79 -2.33 4.27 -11.19
CA GLU A 79 -2.68 3.29 -10.17
C GLU A 79 -2.64 3.89 -8.75
N LEU A 80 -3.49 3.35 -7.90
CA LEU A 80 -3.47 3.60 -6.47
C LEU A 80 -2.58 2.54 -5.81
N VAL A 81 -1.83 2.92 -4.79
CA VAL A 81 -0.98 1.98 -4.05
C VAL A 81 -1.42 1.93 -2.61
N SER A 82 -1.80 0.76 -2.13
CA SER A 82 -1.95 0.48 -0.69
C SER A 82 -0.64 -0.10 -0.18
N PHE A 83 -0.07 0.47 0.88
CA PHE A 83 1.17 -0.01 1.47
C PHE A 83 0.97 -0.42 2.93
N TYR A 84 1.78 -1.37 3.37
CA TYR A 84 1.82 -1.88 4.74
C TYR A 84 3.27 -1.89 5.22
N HIS A 85 3.56 -1.10 6.24
CA HIS A 85 4.84 -1.08 6.93
C HIS A 85 4.77 -2.01 8.13
N LEU A 86 5.49 -3.13 8.04
CA LEU A 86 5.56 -4.19 9.03
C LEU A 86 6.92 -4.13 9.73
N VAL A 87 6.89 -4.44 11.02
CA VAL A 87 8.08 -4.46 11.88
C VAL A 87 8.07 -5.76 12.67
N LYS A 88 9.25 -6.37 12.79
CA LYS A 88 9.48 -7.53 13.66
C LYS A 88 9.87 -7.05 15.05
N LEU A 89 8.88 -6.91 15.92
CA LEU A 89 9.06 -6.41 17.28
C LEU A 89 9.46 -7.55 18.22
N THR A 90 10.59 -7.38 18.91
CA THR A 90 11.08 -8.28 19.97
C THR A 90 11.48 -7.44 21.19
N ASP A 91 11.50 -8.04 22.38
CA ASP A 91 11.63 -7.31 23.65
C ASP A 91 12.87 -6.41 23.74
N ASP A 92 13.99 -6.82 23.13
CA ASP A 92 15.29 -6.11 23.17
C ASP A 92 15.73 -5.54 21.81
N ALA A 93 14.79 -5.27 20.91
CA ALA A 93 15.13 -4.79 19.56
C ALA A 93 15.69 -3.36 19.58
N VAL A 94 17.00 -3.21 19.32
CA VAL A 94 17.64 -1.90 19.08
C VAL A 94 17.38 -1.39 17.65
N GLN A 95 17.37 -2.30 16.68
CA GLN A 95 17.08 -2.01 15.28
C GLN A 95 16.26 -3.18 14.70
N PRO A 96 14.93 -3.13 14.83
CA PRO A 96 14.08 -4.22 14.37
C PRO A 96 14.12 -4.37 12.85
N GLU A 97 13.86 -5.58 12.37
CA GLU A 97 13.71 -5.81 10.93
C GLU A 97 12.38 -5.21 10.44
N GLU A 98 12.47 -4.39 9.41
CA GLU A 98 11.33 -3.70 8.82
C GLU A 98 11.12 -4.12 7.36
N LEU A 99 9.85 -4.14 6.96
CA LEU A 99 9.43 -4.49 5.62
C LEU A 99 8.25 -3.62 5.21
N ARG A 100 8.29 -3.10 3.98
CA ARG A 100 7.14 -2.45 3.37
C ARG A 100 6.57 -3.29 2.23
N LEU A 101 5.34 -3.75 2.41
CA LEU A 101 4.55 -4.32 1.33
C LEU A 101 3.86 -3.20 0.55
N LYS A 102 3.78 -3.37 -0.76
CA LYS A 102 3.04 -2.47 -1.66
C LYS A 102 2.14 -3.27 -2.57
N VAL A 103 0.87 -2.88 -2.64
CA VAL A 103 -0.13 -3.47 -3.52
C VAL A 103 -0.57 -2.38 -4.48
N PHE A 104 -0.35 -2.60 -5.77
CA PHE A 104 -0.73 -1.68 -6.84
C PHE A 104 -2.13 -2.08 -7.31
N LEU A 105 -3.00 -1.09 -7.42
CA LEU A 105 -4.41 -1.30 -7.74
C LEU A 105 -4.83 -0.37 -8.88
N PRO A 106 -5.57 -0.89 -9.86
CA PRO A 106 -6.14 -0.05 -10.90
C PRO A 106 -7.18 0.91 -10.31
N ARG A 107 -7.25 2.13 -10.84
CA ARG A 107 -8.14 3.19 -10.32
C ARG A 107 -9.63 2.82 -10.45
N ASP A 108 -9.98 2.09 -11.51
CA ASP A 108 -11.34 1.66 -11.83
C ASP A 108 -11.83 0.49 -10.96
N ASP A 109 -10.90 -0.35 -10.47
CA ASP A 109 -11.19 -1.51 -9.63
C ASP A 109 -10.22 -1.58 -8.44
N ALA A 110 -10.25 -0.53 -7.62
CA ALA A 110 -9.41 -0.39 -6.44
C ALA A 110 -9.91 -1.24 -5.27
N ARG A 111 -9.94 -2.56 -5.44
CA ARG A 111 -10.42 -3.52 -4.44
C ARG A 111 -9.31 -4.48 -4.04
N MET A 112 -9.25 -4.82 -2.77
CA MET A 112 -8.27 -5.76 -2.22
C MET A 112 -8.78 -6.39 -0.91
N PRO A 113 -8.26 -7.55 -0.49
CA PRO A 113 -8.65 -8.14 0.79
C PRO A 113 -8.07 -7.35 1.98
N SER A 114 -8.86 -7.21 3.05
CA SER A 114 -8.45 -6.59 4.31
C SER A 114 -7.49 -7.48 5.11
N VAL A 115 -6.47 -6.87 5.72
CA VAL A 115 -5.56 -7.57 6.64
C VAL A 115 -5.99 -7.46 8.11
N TYR A 116 -7.17 -6.92 8.40
CA TYR A 116 -7.73 -6.76 9.76
C TYR A 116 -7.76 -8.06 10.58
N TRP A 117 -7.96 -9.20 9.92
CA TRP A 117 -7.98 -10.50 10.59
C TRP A 117 -6.60 -11.00 11.00
N ILE A 118 -5.54 -10.43 10.43
CA ILE A 118 -4.13 -10.73 10.70
C ILE A 118 -3.58 -9.73 11.71
N TRP A 119 -3.68 -8.44 11.42
CA TRP A 119 -3.27 -7.37 12.33
C TRP A 119 -4.45 -6.43 12.61
N LYS A 120 -4.85 -6.34 13.87
CA LYS A 120 -5.98 -5.49 14.31
C LYS A 120 -5.71 -3.99 14.16
N THR A 121 -4.44 -3.58 14.04
CA THR A 121 -4.06 -2.20 13.75
C THR A 121 -4.68 -1.66 12.45
N ALA A 122 -4.99 -2.55 11.51
CA ALA A 122 -5.54 -2.19 10.21
C ALA A 122 -6.97 -1.63 10.27
N ASP A 123 -7.69 -1.74 11.39
CA ASP A 123 -9.10 -1.31 11.50
C ASP A 123 -9.32 0.15 11.06
N TRP A 124 -8.64 1.09 11.73
CA TRP A 124 -8.79 2.50 11.41
C TRP A 124 -7.99 2.91 10.19
N GLN A 125 -6.82 2.31 9.97
CA GLN A 125 -5.92 2.68 8.87
C GLN A 125 -6.52 2.32 7.50
N GLU A 126 -7.11 1.12 7.38
CA GLU A 126 -7.77 0.71 6.13
C GLU A 126 -9.01 1.58 5.86
N ARG A 127 -9.73 1.98 6.91
CA ARG A 127 -10.86 2.92 6.79
C ARG A 127 -10.43 4.32 6.38
N GLU A 128 -9.33 4.82 6.92
CA GLU A 128 -8.74 6.10 6.48
C GLU A 128 -8.37 6.04 5.00
N THR A 129 -7.71 4.95 4.57
CA THR A 129 -7.32 4.76 3.18
C THR A 129 -8.54 4.65 2.25
N TYR A 130 -9.60 3.97 2.70
CA TYR A 130 -10.88 3.95 2.01
C TYR A 130 -11.52 5.35 1.89
N ASP A 131 -11.55 6.10 2.99
CA ASP A 131 -12.18 7.42 3.04
C ASP A 131 -11.46 8.46 2.15
N MET A 132 -10.12 8.39 2.13
CA MET A 132 -9.27 9.35 1.44
C MET A 132 -8.96 9.00 -0.01
N TYR A 133 -8.73 7.71 -0.31
CA TYR A 133 -8.32 7.22 -1.64
C TYR A 133 -9.34 6.32 -2.30
N GLY A 134 -10.40 5.88 -1.62
CA GLY A 134 -11.43 5.02 -2.21
C GLY A 134 -10.97 3.62 -2.54
N ILE A 135 -9.97 3.11 -1.83
CA ILE A 135 -9.57 1.70 -1.90
C ILE A 135 -10.53 0.88 -1.04
N ILE A 136 -11.19 -0.11 -1.64
CA ILE A 136 -12.18 -0.95 -0.99
C ILE A 136 -11.48 -2.18 -0.40
N TYR A 137 -11.57 -2.33 0.92
CA TYR A 137 -11.01 -3.46 1.65
C TYR A 137 -12.09 -4.53 1.91
N GLU A 138 -12.04 -5.61 1.15
CA GLU A 138 -12.99 -6.72 1.26
C GLU A 138 -12.75 -7.55 2.53
N GLY A 139 -13.82 -7.87 3.25
CA GLY A 139 -13.75 -8.61 4.52
C GLY A 139 -13.45 -7.76 5.74
N HIS A 140 -13.36 -6.43 5.61
CA HIS A 140 -13.25 -5.51 6.75
C HIS A 140 -14.58 -5.46 7.55
N PRO A 141 -14.55 -5.52 8.90
CA PRO A 141 -15.77 -5.59 9.71
C PRO A 141 -16.65 -4.35 9.64
N HIS A 142 -16.06 -3.16 9.49
CA HIS A 142 -16.78 -1.89 9.46
C HIS A 142 -16.13 -0.92 8.48
N LEU A 143 -16.27 -1.19 7.17
CA LEU A 143 -15.75 -0.29 6.14
C LEU A 143 -16.71 0.88 5.95
N LYS A 144 -16.50 1.95 6.72
CA LYS A 144 -17.20 3.23 6.59
C LYS A 144 -16.21 4.38 6.65
N ARG A 145 -16.64 5.54 6.14
CA ARG A 145 -15.89 6.81 6.29
C ARG A 145 -15.52 7.03 7.76
N LEU A 146 -14.38 7.68 7.95
CA LEU A 146 -13.76 7.87 9.27
C LEU A 146 -13.53 9.36 9.57
N LEU A 147 -12.92 10.06 8.63
CA LEU A 147 -12.52 11.45 8.73
C LEU A 147 -13.55 12.37 8.07
N MET A 148 -14.10 11.95 6.93
CA MET A 148 -15.08 12.74 6.20
C MET A 148 -16.50 12.48 6.74
N PRO A 149 -17.41 13.46 6.56
CA PRO A 149 -18.83 13.25 6.79
C PRO A 149 -19.35 12.01 6.03
N GLU A 150 -20.30 11.28 6.63
CA GLU A 150 -20.83 10.04 6.05
C GLU A 150 -21.44 10.25 4.65
N ASP A 151 -22.04 11.41 4.43
CA ASP A 151 -22.69 11.80 3.18
C ASP A 151 -21.70 12.35 2.11
N TRP A 152 -20.40 12.38 2.41
CA TRP A 152 -19.42 12.95 1.48
C TRP A 152 -19.31 12.10 0.22
N VAL A 153 -19.21 12.77 -0.93
CA VAL A 153 -19.04 12.12 -2.24
C VAL A 153 -17.65 12.44 -2.77
N GLY A 154 -16.90 11.41 -3.17
CA GLY A 154 -15.53 11.54 -3.65
C GLY A 154 -14.46 11.18 -2.61
N TYR A 155 -13.20 11.33 -3.02
CA TYR A 155 -12.01 10.86 -2.30
C TYR A 155 -10.93 11.95 -2.28
N PRO A 156 -10.80 12.73 -1.19
CA PRO A 156 -10.04 13.98 -1.17
C PRO A 156 -8.55 13.88 -1.52
N LEU A 157 -7.88 12.77 -1.19
CA LEU A 157 -6.42 12.65 -1.40
C LEU A 157 -6.03 12.15 -2.80
N ARG A 158 -7.01 11.78 -3.63
CA ARG A 158 -6.75 11.47 -5.03
C ARG A 158 -6.36 12.74 -5.79
N LYS A 159 -5.41 12.63 -6.72
CA LYS A 159 -4.90 13.78 -7.48
C LYS A 159 -5.89 14.32 -8.52
N ASP A 160 -6.98 13.62 -8.78
CA ASP A 160 -8.08 14.01 -9.67
C ASP A 160 -9.30 14.57 -8.91
N TYR A 161 -9.22 14.72 -7.60
CA TYR A 161 -10.34 15.21 -6.80
C TYR A 161 -10.59 16.70 -7.03
N ILE A 162 -11.85 17.01 -7.38
CA ILE A 162 -12.33 18.38 -7.51
C ILE A 162 -13.15 18.69 -6.25
N THR A 163 -12.63 19.60 -5.42
CA THR A 163 -13.33 20.04 -4.22
C THR A 163 -14.64 20.74 -4.59
N PRO A 164 -15.78 20.33 -4.02
CA PRO A 164 -17.04 21.03 -4.25
C PRO A 164 -16.98 22.46 -3.72
N ASP A 165 -17.73 23.35 -4.37
CA ASP A 165 -17.83 24.76 -3.99
C ASP A 165 -18.80 24.93 -2.80
N PHE A 166 -18.36 24.49 -1.62
CA PHE A 166 -19.07 24.70 -0.36
C PHE A 166 -18.84 26.12 0.16
N TYR A 167 -19.89 26.77 0.67
CA TYR A 167 -19.81 28.12 1.23
C TYR A 167 -18.72 28.23 2.31
N GLU A 168 -18.58 27.19 3.13
CA GLU A 168 -17.61 27.10 4.22
C GLU A 168 -16.14 27.01 3.75
N LEU A 169 -15.91 26.66 2.48
CA LEU A 169 -14.58 26.51 1.89
C LEU A 169 -14.17 27.74 1.04
N GLN A 170 -15.05 28.74 0.91
CA GLN A 170 -14.79 29.94 0.13
C GLN A 170 -13.89 30.93 0.90
N GLU A 171 -13.39 31.94 0.19
CA GLU A 171 -12.68 33.07 0.81
C GLU A 171 -13.61 33.81 1.79
N ALA A 172 -13.03 34.38 2.85
CA ALA A 172 -13.75 34.91 4.01
C ALA A 172 -14.46 36.26 3.78
N TYR A 173 -15.12 36.45 2.63
CA TYR A 173 -15.88 37.67 2.30
C TYR A 173 -17.29 37.69 2.88
#